data_AF-A0A5B7U0H0-F1
#
_entry.id   AF-A0A5B7U0H0-F1
#
_cell.length_a   1.000
_cell.length_b   1.000
_cell.length_c   1.000
_cell.angle_alpha   90.00
_cell.angle_beta   90.00
_cell.angle_gamma   90.00
#
_symmetry.space_group_name_H-M   'P 1'
#
loop_
_entity.id
_entity.type
_entity.pdbx_description
1 polymer ?
#
loop_
_entity_poly.entity_id
_entity_poly.type
_entity_poly.pdbx_seq_one_letter_code
_entity_poly.pdbx_strand_id
1 'polypeptide(L)'
;MKNLIILLILTINFTFTSCGSDTLKYDFSKIKSLAETKALITKMQLENKDENVDSTSNFQEITLKGMHYAGVPVKSALITDNYTLLTTDTLNFSAKNLLEAIEAEKGLTAMSDTYSNNIEFEWKDETENKKLEIKLVNGKHLAAFGDKDYAELTINYKPTYTIPLANLHKEIKTFENQPKYILNIRAYDCLYDIILNGIIITESTNITEFNLNNYITGPNSSIKIIVKPSKIEGSKTFNEQAYFSATIINKSNNEPVQEIVRTALNGSNSIVFNAEFNSTLPYYPIAWTDGVNLINDKNLKDKVIALYDKLGKAILAKDKQAINDIFYQKDFEMQQLDFDTNFETARNEWEAYLAIQTSSYKYTLANDFEIEFNDGGKLIYTYAKDKSDMIIFTGKGYNATFNHYLYQPKGSNELKIIR
;
A
#
# COMPACT_ATOMS: atom_id res chain seq x y z
N MET A 1 -50.78 -23.48 22.64
CA MET A 1 -49.85 -24.11 21.68
C MET A 1 -48.87 -23.05 21.19
N LYS A 2 -47.57 -23.25 21.47
CA LYS A 2 -46.37 -22.88 20.67
C LYS A 2 -46.32 -21.46 20.06
N ASN A 3 -45.32 -20.60 20.25
CA ASN A 3 -43.98 -20.65 20.85
C ASN A 3 -43.61 -19.20 21.20
N LEU A 4 -43.14 -18.97 22.44
CA LEU A 4 -42.54 -17.70 22.85
C LEU A 4 -41.03 -17.83 22.60
N ILE A 5 -40.48 -17.08 21.64
CA ILE A 5 -39.03 -16.92 21.49
C ILE A 5 -38.61 -15.86 22.52
N ILE A 6 -38.07 -16.34 23.64
CA ILE A 6 -37.36 -15.50 24.60
C ILE A 6 -36.00 -15.22 23.99
N LEU A 7 -35.80 -13.96 23.57
CA LEU A 7 -34.50 -13.41 23.22
C LEU A 7 -33.71 -13.26 24.52
N LEU A 8 -32.83 -14.23 24.79
CA LEU A 8 -31.90 -14.21 25.91
C LEU A 8 -30.81 -13.17 25.58
N ILE A 9 -31.03 -11.92 25.97
CA ILE A 9 -29.96 -10.93 26.08
C ILE A 9 -29.08 -11.40 27.24
N LEU A 10 -28.01 -12.13 26.92
CA LEU A 10 -26.89 -12.37 27.82
C LEU A 10 -26.21 -11.02 28.07
N THR A 11 -26.79 -10.25 28.98
CA THR A 11 -26.04 -9.28 29.77
C THR A 11 -25.13 -10.11 30.65
N ILE A 12 -23.90 -10.34 30.19
CA ILE A 12 -22.81 -10.76 31.06
C ILE A 12 -22.61 -9.60 32.02
N ASN A 13 -23.34 -9.63 33.13
CA ASN A 13 -23.04 -8.84 34.29
C ASN A 13 -21.71 -9.39 34.83
N PHE A 14 -20.61 -8.81 34.37
CA PHE A 14 -19.35 -8.86 35.09
C PHE A 14 -19.62 -8.19 36.44
N THR A 15 -19.94 -9.00 37.45
CA THR A 15 -19.84 -8.60 38.85
C THR A 15 -18.36 -8.40 39.14
N PHE A 16 -17.84 -7.22 38.79
CA PHE A 16 -16.69 -6.67 39.48
C PHE A 16 -17.08 -6.60 40.96
N THR A 17 -16.48 -7.49 41.75
CA THR A 17 -16.42 -7.30 43.19
C THR A 17 -15.89 -5.90 43.43
N SER A 18 -16.65 -5.12 44.18
CA SER A 18 -16.39 -3.72 44.47
C SER A 18 -15.04 -3.54 45.17
N CYS A 19 -13.98 -3.37 44.40
CA CYS A 19 -12.73 -2.73 44.84
C CYS A 19 -12.72 -1.34 44.23
N GLY A 20 -13.23 -0.38 45.00
CA GLY A 20 -13.09 1.08 44.87
C GLY A 20 -13.11 1.69 43.46
N SER A 21 -13.94 2.71 43.25
CA SER A 21 -13.85 3.65 42.12
C SER A 21 -12.46 4.32 41.93
N ASP A 22 -11.51 4.05 42.82
CA ASP A 22 -10.11 4.44 42.73
C ASP A 22 -9.23 3.52 41.86
N THR A 23 -9.73 2.38 41.38
CA THR A 23 -8.91 1.35 40.70
C THR A 23 -8.82 1.47 39.17
N LEU A 24 -9.62 2.33 38.52
CA LEU A 24 -9.63 2.50 37.05
C LEU A 24 -9.75 3.99 36.67
N LYS A 25 -8.62 4.71 36.66
CA LYS A 25 -8.54 6.17 36.44
C LYS A 25 -8.01 6.56 35.06
N TYR A 26 -7.11 5.74 34.51
CA TYR A 26 -6.36 6.06 33.29
C TYR A 26 -6.53 4.95 32.25
N ASP A 27 -7.45 5.19 31.31
CA ASP A 27 -7.83 4.21 30.29
C ASP A 27 -7.05 4.40 28.98
N PHE A 28 -6.12 3.49 28.72
CA PHE A 28 -5.31 3.51 27.51
C PHE A 28 -6.07 3.07 26.25
N SER A 29 -7.23 2.40 26.39
CA SER A 29 -8.02 1.98 25.21
C SER A 29 -8.66 3.15 24.46
N LYS A 30 -8.83 4.28 25.16
CA LYS A 30 -9.41 5.52 24.61
C LYS A 30 -8.40 6.37 23.84
N ILE A 31 -7.12 6.01 23.85
CA ILE A 31 -6.08 6.76 23.17
C ILE A 31 -5.95 6.23 21.74
N LYS A 32 -6.19 7.10 20.75
CA LYS A 32 -6.11 6.80 19.31
C LYS A 32 -5.06 7.64 18.59
N SER A 33 -4.34 8.51 19.31
CA SER A 33 -3.34 9.39 18.73
C SER A 33 -2.25 9.80 19.74
N LEU A 34 -1.13 10.28 19.22
CA LEU A 34 -0.06 10.87 20.02
C LEU A 34 -0.54 12.10 20.83
N ALA A 35 -1.44 12.91 20.27
CA ALA A 35 -1.99 14.07 20.96
C ALA A 35 -2.81 13.68 22.19
N GLU A 36 -3.67 12.66 22.06
CA GLU A 36 -4.43 12.11 23.18
C GLU A 36 -3.53 11.43 24.22
N THR A 37 -2.44 10.79 23.77
CA THR A 37 -1.42 10.24 24.65
C THR A 37 -0.82 11.34 25.54
N LYS A 38 -0.39 12.46 24.94
CA LYS A 38 0.14 13.62 25.65
C LYS A 38 -0.88 14.24 26.60
N ALA A 39 -2.15 14.29 26.20
CA ALA A 39 -3.23 14.78 27.05
C ALA A 39 -3.44 13.88 28.28
N LEU A 40 -3.40 12.55 28.11
CA LEU A 40 -3.50 11.61 29.22
C LEU A 40 -2.32 11.73 30.19
N ILE A 41 -1.09 11.83 29.67
CA ILE A 41 0.12 12.07 30.48
C ILE A 41 -0.02 13.36 31.30
N THR A 42 -0.46 14.45 30.66
CA THR A 42 -0.66 15.74 31.33
C THR A 42 -1.67 15.61 32.47
N LYS A 43 -2.75 14.86 32.26
CA LYS A 43 -3.73 14.55 33.30
C LYS A 43 -3.11 13.75 34.45
N MET A 44 -2.37 12.68 34.15
CA MET A 44 -1.67 11.87 35.15
C MET A 44 -0.73 12.74 36.01
N GLN A 45 0.01 13.66 35.41
CA GLN A 45 0.90 14.59 36.11
C GLN A 45 0.15 15.55 37.02
N LEU A 46 -0.93 16.14 36.52
CA LEU A 46 -1.72 17.10 37.30
C LEU A 46 -2.33 16.44 38.55
N GLU A 47 -2.73 15.17 38.44
CA GLU A 47 -3.38 14.40 39.50
C GLU A 47 -2.40 13.72 40.45
N ASN A 48 -1.14 13.50 40.05
CA ASN A 48 -0.11 12.80 40.84
C ASN A 48 1.14 13.66 41.01
N LYS A 49 0.99 14.94 41.38
CA LYS A 49 2.10 15.91 41.48
C LYS A 49 3.27 15.49 42.38
N ASP A 50 3.01 14.61 43.34
CA ASP A 50 4.03 14.08 44.27
C ASP A 50 4.80 12.88 43.68
N GLU A 51 4.30 12.29 42.59
CA GLU A 51 4.98 11.25 41.83
C GLU A 51 5.69 11.92 40.65
N ASN A 52 7.02 11.78 40.57
CA ASN A 52 7.89 12.52 39.65
C ASN A 52 7.73 12.04 38.19
N VAL A 53 6.57 12.28 37.58
CA VAL A 53 6.25 11.93 36.19
C VAL A 53 6.86 12.99 35.26
N ASP A 54 8.04 12.74 34.72
CA ASP A 54 8.74 13.64 33.79
C ASP A 54 7.95 13.82 32.48
N SER A 55 7.55 15.06 32.16
CA SER A 55 6.81 15.45 30.94
C SER A 55 7.70 15.81 29.76
N THR A 56 9.00 16.00 29.99
CA THR A 56 9.88 16.69 29.05
C THR A 56 10.69 15.75 28.18
N SER A 57 10.75 14.47 28.54
CA SER A 57 11.41 13.41 27.79
C SER A 57 10.46 12.76 26.77
N ASN A 58 11.01 12.43 25.60
CA ASN A 58 10.34 11.64 24.54
C ASN A 58 10.17 10.15 24.92
N PHE A 59 10.45 9.82 26.18
CA PHE A 59 10.50 8.48 26.74
C PHE A 59 10.04 8.57 28.18
N GLN A 60 8.88 7.98 28.50
CA GLN A 60 8.30 8.02 29.83
C GLN A 60 7.90 6.62 30.25
N GLU A 61 8.51 6.12 31.32
CA GLU A 61 8.05 4.90 31.98
C GLU A 61 7.20 5.30 33.20
N ILE A 62 5.92 4.93 33.16
CA ILE A 62 4.92 5.35 34.14
C ILE A 62 4.43 4.12 34.89
N THR A 63 4.42 4.20 36.22
CA THR A 63 3.84 3.21 37.12
C THR A 63 2.91 3.91 38.09
N LEU A 64 1.64 4.06 37.72
CA LEU A 64 0.61 4.71 38.54
C LEU A 64 -0.52 3.74 38.88
N LYS A 65 -1.11 3.90 40.06
CA LYS A 65 -2.34 3.18 40.41
C LYS A 65 -3.49 3.64 39.53
N GLY A 66 -4.34 2.71 39.12
CA GLY A 66 -5.53 3.01 38.32
C GLY A 66 -5.32 3.00 36.81
N MET A 67 -4.12 2.64 36.33
CA MET A 67 -3.87 2.42 34.90
C MET A 67 -4.55 1.13 34.41
N HIS A 68 -5.20 1.22 33.26
CA HIS A 68 -5.85 0.08 32.66
C HIS A 68 -6.03 0.23 31.14
N TYR A 69 -6.29 -0.89 30.48
CA TYR A 69 -6.71 -0.95 29.09
C TYR A 69 -8.11 -1.58 29.04
N ALA A 70 -9.15 -0.82 28.70
CA ALA A 70 -10.52 -1.33 28.60
C ALA A 70 -10.98 -2.13 29.85
N GLY A 71 -10.70 -1.58 31.05
CA GLY A 71 -10.97 -2.23 32.34
C GLY A 71 -9.93 -3.24 32.81
N VAL A 72 -8.96 -3.61 31.97
CA VAL A 72 -7.91 -4.59 32.30
C VAL A 72 -6.71 -3.88 32.97
N PRO A 73 -6.35 -4.21 34.23
CA PRO A 73 -5.27 -3.52 34.94
C PRO A 73 -3.90 -3.61 34.24
N VAL A 74 -3.21 -2.47 34.18
CA VAL A 74 -1.86 -2.32 33.62
C VAL A 74 -0.90 -1.94 34.75
N LYS A 75 0.25 -2.63 34.81
CA LYS A 75 1.28 -2.38 35.82
C LYS A 75 2.15 -1.20 35.46
N SER A 76 2.61 -1.15 34.21
CA SER A 76 3.47 -0.08 33.70
C SER A 76 3.11 0.27 32.26
N ALA A 77 3.35 1.54 31.91
CA ALA A 77 3.22 2.05 30.57
C ALA A 77 4.55 2.73 30.17
N LEU A 78 5.18 2.22 29.12
CA LEU A 78 6.29 2.88 28.45
C LEU A 78 5.73 3.66 27.27
N ILE A 79 5.86 4.99 27.29
CA ILE A 79 5.34 5.87 26.27
C ILE A 79 6.50 6.57 25.56
N THR A 80 6.47 6.54 24.24
CA THR A 80 7.41 7.25 23.36
C THR A 80 6.65 8.14 22.37
N ASP A 81 7.38 8.90 21.55
CA ASP A 81 6.77 9.63 20.43
C ASP A 81 6.10 8.71 19.39
N ASN A 82 6.51 7.44 19.31
CA ASN A 82 6.11 6.53 18.24
C ASN A 82 5.17 5.41 18.70
N TYR A 83 5.26 5.00 19.97
CA TYR A 83 4.49 3.88 20.50
C TYR A 83 4.24 3.99 22.00
N THR A 84 3.19 3.30 22.44
CA THR A 84 2.88 3.02 23.84
C THR A 84 2.98 1.51 24.07
N LEU A 85 3.82 1.08 25.00
CA LEU A 85 3.92 -0.30 25.45
C LEU A 85 3.30 -0.43 26.85
N LEU A 86 2.27 -1.26 26.97
CA LEU A 86 1.58 -1.54 28.21
C LEU A 86 1.94 -2.93 28.69
N THR A 87 2.41 -3.04 29.93
CA THR A 87 2.71 -4.34 30.56
C THR A 87 1.66 -4.63 31.62
N THR A 88 0.98 -5.78 31.48
CA THR A 88 -0.02 -6.20 32.47
C THR A 88 0.60 -6.54 33.82
N ASP A 89 -0.19 -6.46 34.87
CA ASP A 89 0.22 -6.91 36.20
C ASP A 89 0.32 -8.43 36.30
N THR A 90 1.52 -8.90 36.68
CA THR A 90 1.82 -10.30 36.96
C THR A 90 1.09 -10.86 38.17
N LEU A 91 0.47 -10.02 39.01
CA LEU A 91 -0.33 -10.47 40.16
C LEU A 91 -1.82 -10.68 39.80
N ASN A 92 -2.29 -10.02 38.75
CA ASN A 92 -3.70 -10.05 38.31
C ASN A 92 -3.92 -10.86 37.02
N PHE A 93 -2.83 -11.39 36.44
CA PHE A 93 -2.85 -12.42 35.40
C PHE A 93 -3.76 -12.08 34.23
N SER A 94 -3.66 -10.84 33.78
CA SER A 94 -4.62 -10.21 32.89
C SER A 94 -4.35 -10.44 31.40
N ALA A 95 -3.43 -11.34 31.03
CA ALA A 95 -3.13 -11.62 29.62
C ALA A 95 -4.35 -12.09 28.81
N LYS A 96 -5.11 -13.04 29.37
CA LYS A 96 -6.35 -13.53 28.73
C LYS A 96 -7.40 -12.43 28.61
N ASN A 97 -7.64 -11.68 29.69
CA ASN A 97 -8.60 -10.59 29.70
C ASN A 97 -8.21 -9.46 28.73
N LEU A 98 -6.91 -9.20 28.57
CA LEU A 98 -6.39 -8.22 27.62
C LEU A 98 -6.59 -8.68 26.18
N LEU A 99 -6.34 -9.96 25.90
CA LEU A 99 -6.65 -10.56 24.59
C LEU A 99 -8.14 -10.45 24.29
N GLU A 100 -9.01 -10.86 25.21
CA GLU A 100 -10.48 -10.76 25.06
C GLU A 100 -10.94 -9.31 24.82
N ALA A 101 -10.35 -8.35 25.53
CA ALA A 101 -10.66 -6.93 25.33
C ALA A 101 -10.25 -6.43 23.93
N ILE A 102 -9.09 -6.84 23.42
CA ILE A 102 -8.64 -6.46 22.08
C ILE A 102 -9.46 -7.19 21.00
N GLU A 103 -9.77 -8.47 21.17
CA GLU A 103 -10.62 -9.23 20.24
C GLU A 103 -12.03 -8.66 20.17
N ALA A 104 -12.59 -8.18 21.29
CA ALA A 104 -13.86 -7.48 21.31
C ALA A 104 -13.82 -6.14 20.57
N GLU A 105 -12.66 -5.47 20.55
CA GLU A 105 -12.47 -4.19 19.86
C GLU A 105 -12.16 -4.36 18.35
N LYS A 106 -11.29 -5.32 18.01
CA LYS A 106 -10.65 -5.44 16.70
C LYS A 106 -11.04 -6.70 15.92
N GLY A 107 -11.77 -7.61 16.55
CA GLY A 107 -12.05 -8.94 16.02
C GLY A 107 -10.89 -9.91 16.25
N LEU A 108 -11.16 -11.18 15.92
CA LEU A 108 -10.19 -12.26 16.01
C LEU A 108 -9.09 -12.08 14.96
N THR A 109 -7.84 -12.30 15.36
CA THR A 109 -6.69 -12.34 14.45
C THR A 109 -5.98 -13.70 14.53
N ALA A 110 -5.22 -14.04 13.50
CA ALA A 110 -4.42 -15.25 13.52
C ALA A 110 -3.20 -15.08 14.45
N MET A 111 -2.86 -16.15 15.16
CA MET A 111 -1.59 -16.22 15.89
C MET A 111 -0.42 -16.19 14.90
N SER A 112 0.63 -15.43 15.22
CA SER A 112 1.90 -15.53 14.51
C SER A 112 2.88 -16.44 15.27
N ASP A 113 3.54 -17.34 14.53
CA ASP A 113 4.60 -18.17 15.08
C ASP A 113 5.83 -17.30 15.37
N THR A 114 6.31 -17.32 16.61
CA THR A 114 7.57 -16.66 16.99
C THR A 114 8.64 -17.70 17.34
N TYR A 115 9.92 -17.34 17.18
CA TYR A 115 11.05 -18.16 17.64
C TYR A 115 11.12 -18.27 19.18
N SER A 116 10.30 -17.50 19.90
CA SER A 116 10.25 -17.48 21.36
C SER A 116 9.20 -18.47 21.90
N ASN A 117 9.12 -18.58 23.23
CA ASN A 117 8.03 -19.35 23.87
C ASN A 117 6.74 -18.51 24.03
N ASN A 118 6.66 -17.35 23.39
CA ASN A 118 5.56 -16.40 23.53
C ASN A 118 4.56 -16.55 22.38
N ILE A 119 3.32 -16.17 22.66
CA ILE A 119 2.25 -16.12 21.67
C ILE A 119 2.09 -14.66 21.24
N GLU A 120 2.08 -14.42 19.93
CA GLU A 120 1.96 -13.08 19.38
C GLU A 120 0.69 -12.94 18.53
N PHE A 121 0.03 -11.79 18.69
CA PHE A 121 -1.12 -11.37 17.90
C PHE A 121 -0.86 -9.96 17.37
N GLU A 122 -1.21 -9.73 16.10
CA GLU A 122 -1.07 -8.42 15.46
C GLU A 122 -2.40 -7.99 14.83
N TRP A 123 -2.76 -6.73 15.07
CA TRP A 123 -3.87 -6.02 14.44
C TRP A 123 -3.34 -4.75 13.78
N LYS A 124 -3.71 -4.55 12.52
CA LYS A 124 -3.29 -3.40 11.72
C LYS A 124 -4.50 -2.58 11.33
N ASP A 125 -4.53 -1.34 11.78
CA ASP A 125 -5.57 -0.39 11.43
C ASP A 125 -4.97 0.87 10.80
N GLU A 126 -5.87 1.71 10.28
CA GLU A 126 -5.52 3.01 9.77
C GLU A 126 -4.82 3.86 10.84
N THR A 127 -5.33 3.95 12.05
CA THR A 127 -4.79 4.90 13.04
C THR A 127 -3.74 4.31 13.95
N GLU A 128 -3.69 2.98 14.09
CA GLU A 128 -2.81 2.31 15.03
C GLU A 128 -2.50 0.86 14.58
N ASN A 129 -1.31 0.38 14.92
CA ASN A 129 -1.01 -1.06 14.93
C ASN A 129 -0.93 -1.52 16.38
N LYS A 130 -1.61 -2.63 16.70
CA LYS A 130 -1.51 -3.28 18.01
C LYS A 130 -0.80 -4.60 17.87
N LYS A 131 0.19 -4.82 18.72
CA LYS A 131 0.88 -6.09 18.88
C LYS A 131 0.73 -6.53 20.33
N LEU A 132 0.09 -7.67 20.55
CA LEU A 132 -0.02 -8.31 21.85
C LEU A 132 0.94 -9.49 21.90
N GLU A 133 1.90 -9.44 22.82
CA GLU A 133 2.79 -10.55 23.13
C GLU A 133 2.41 -11.13 24.49
N ILE A 134 1.97 -12.39 24.52
CA ILE A 134 1.65 -13.11 25.75
C ILE A 134 2.86 -13.95 26.14
N LYS A 135 3.42 -13.65 27.31
CA LYS A 135 4.59 -14.32 27.89
C LYS A 135 4.12 -15.44 28.80
N LEU A 136 4.30 -16.67 28.32
CA LEU A 136 3.82 -17.88 28.98
C LEU A 136 4.76 -18.26 30.13
N VAL A 137 4.22 -18.35 31.34
CA VAL A 137 4.97 -18.75 32.54
C VAL A 137 4.99 -20.28 32.68
N ASN A 138 4.00 -21.02 32.13
CA ASN A 138 3.83 -22.46 32.34
C ASN A 138 3.66 -23.34 31.08
N GLY A 139 4.16 -22.96 29.90
CA GLY A 139 4.23 -23.83 28.72
C GLY A 139 3.57 -23.26 27.45
N LYS A 140 3.76 -23.93 26.31
CA LYS A 140 3.63 -23.36 24.94
C LYS A 140 2.25 -23.42 24.25
N HIS A 141 1.23 -24.02 24.86
CA HIS A 141 -0.05 -24.26 24.17
C HIS A 141 -1.13 -23.27 24.61
N LEU A 142 -1.95 -22.80 23.66
CA LEU A 142 -3.11 -21.92 23.89
C LEU A 142 -4.10 -22.50 24.94
N ALA A 143 -4.25 -23.83 24.95
CA ALA A 143 -5.05 -24.56 25.94
C ALA A 143 -4.43 -24.57 27.36
N ALA A 144 -3.17 -24.15 27.49
CA ALA A 144 -2.42 -24.04 28.73
C ALA A 144 -2.30 -22.58 29.21
N PHE A 145 -3.05 -21.63 28.61
CA PHE A 145 -3.21 -20.29 29.18
C PHE A 145 -3.64 -20.43 30.63
N GLY A 146 -2.71 -20.12 31.52
CA GLY A 146 -2.94 -20.19 32.95
C GLY A 146 -3.23 -18.81 33.49
N ASP A 147 -3.84 -18.79 34.67
CA ASP A 147 -3.96 -17.59 35.50
C ASP A 147 -2.58 -17.17 36.04
N LYS A 148 -1.49 -17.36 35.29
CA LYS A 148 -0.12 -16.95 35.62
C LYS A 148 0.60 -16.18 34.52
N ASP A 149 0.03 -16.15 33.32
CA ASP A 149 0.64 -15.54 32.15
C ASP A 149 0.41 -14.02 32.17
N TYR A 150 1.39 -13.26 31.69
CA TYR A 150 1.30 -11.81 31.55
C TYR A 150 1.50 -11.42 30.09
N ALA A 151 1.05 -10.23 29.72
CA ALA A 151 1.07 -9.73 28.36
C ALA A 151 1.70 -8.34 28.26
N GLU A 152 2.30 -8.11 27.10
CA GLU A 152 2.80 -6.83 26.64
C GLU A 152 2.00 -6.41 25.42
N LEU A 153 1.29 -5.29 25.52
CA LEU A 153 0.56 -4.68 24.41
C LEU A 153 1.33 -3.47 23.91
N THR A 154 1.87 -3.57 22.70
CA THR A 154 2.48 -2.44 21.99
C THR A 154 1.45 -1.81 21.06
N ILE A 155 1.21 -0.52 21.20
CA ILE A 155 0.34 0.29 20.35
C ILE A 155 1.23 1.29 19.62
N ASN A 156 1.40 1.11 18.31
CA ASN A 156 2.11 2.05 17.45
C ASN A 156 1.09 2.96 16.78
N TYR A 157 1.13 4.25 17.06
CA TYR A 157 0.21 5.21 16.44
C TYR A 157 0.71 5.60 15.06
N LYS A 158 -0.14 5.49 14.05
CA LYS A 158 0.18 5.93 12.70
C LYS A 158 -0.13 7.41 12.53
N PRO A 159 0.60 8.14 11.67
CA PRO A 159 0.22 9.50 11.31
C PRO A 159 -1.19 9.54 10.72
N THR A 160 -1.99 10.52 11.15
CA THR A 160 -3.29 10.79 10.53
C THR A 160 -3.09 11.70 9.33
N TYR A 161 -3.55 11.28 8.17
CA TYR A 161 -3.53 12.08 6.95
C TYR A 161 -4.93 12.58 6.60
N THR A 162 -5.05 13.88 6.32
CA THR A 162 -6.28 14.49 5.80
C THR A 162 -6.27 14.64 4.29
N ILE A 163 -5.12 14.42 3.64
CA ILE A 163 -4.97 14.51 2.19
C ILE A 163 -5.70 13.33 1.53
N PRO A 164 -6.52 13.56 0.49
CA PRO A 164 -7.27 12.50 -0.19
C PRO A 164 -6.41 11.35 -0.69
N LEU A 165 -5.24 11.63 -1.29
CA LEU A 165 -4.33 10.60 -1.80
C LEU A 165 -3.94 9.56 -0.74
N ALA A 166 -3.66 10.00 0.50
CA ALA A 166 -3.32 9.09 1.60
C ALA A 166 -4.50 8.22 2.10
N ASN A 167 -5.72 8.53 1.63
CA ASN A 167 -6.97 7.89 2.02
C ASN A 167 -7.69 7.21 0.83
N LEU A 168 -6.99 7.01 -0.29
CA LEU A 168 -7.60 6.51 -1.54
C LEU A 168 -8.40 5.22 -1.38
N HIS A 169 -7.96 4.30 -0.52
CA HIS A 169 -8.64 3.05 -0.21
C HIS A 169 -10.14 3.20 0.14
N LYS A 170 -10.57 4.38 0.65
CA LYS A 170 -11.97 4.70 0.97
C LYS A 170 -12.82 5.01 -0.27
N GLU A 171 -12.17 5.48 -1.33
CA GLU A 171 -12.79 5.87 -2.60
C GLU A 171 -12.80 4.72 -3.62
N ILE A 172 -11.99 3.68 -3.40
CA ILE A 172 -11.91 2.52 -4.29
C ILE A 172 -13.21 1.72 -4.24
N LYS A 173 -13.85 1.61 -5.41
CA LYS A 173 -15.10 0.85 -5.56
C LYS A 173 -14.80 -0.63 -5.69
N THR A 174 -15.58 -1.43 -4.98
CA THR A 174 -15.61 -2.89 -5.15
C THR A 174 -16.73 -3.28 -6.11
N PHE A 175 -16.54 -4.41 -6.78
CA PHE A 175 -17.48 -4.94 -7.76
C PHE A 175 -17.67 -6.43 -7.51
N GLU A 176 -18.79 -7.00 -7.95
CA GLU A 176 -19.03 -8.45 -7.83
C GLU A 176 -17.98 -9.26 -8.61
N ASN A 177 -17.59 -8.76 -9.80
CA ASN A 177 -16.51 -9.30 -10.59
C ASN A 177 -15.29 -8.36 -10.54
N GLN A 178 -14.15 -8.90 -10.11
CA GLN A 178 -12.87 -8.18 -9.97
C GLN A 178 -11.76 -8.93 -10.71
N PRO A 179 -11.79 -8.97 -12.05
CA PRO A 179 -10.83 -9.76 -12.82
C PRO A 179 -9.42 -9.13 -12.71
N LYS A 180 -8.43 -9.98 -12.46
CA LYS A 180 -7.01 -9.59 -12.41
C LYS A 180 -6.29 -10.23 -13.57
N TYR A 181 -6.24 -9.53 -14.70
CA TYR A 181 -5.64 -10.04 -15.93
C TYR A 181 -4.12 -10.03 -15.83
N ILE A 182 -3.54 -11.23 -15.89
CA ILE A 182 -2.11 -11.44 -15.85
C ILE A 182 -1.66 -12.12 -17.13
N LEU A 183 -0.61 -11.59 -17.76
CA LEU A 183 0.10 -12.28 -18.83
C LEU A 183 1.21 -13.13 -18.21
N ASN A 184 1.07 -14.44 -18.35
CA ASN A 184 2.08 -15.42 -17.94
C ASN A 184 2.89 -15.84 -19.16
N ILE A 185 4.21 -15.69 -19.06
CA ILE A 185 5.16 -16.04 -20.10
C ILE A 185 6.13 -17.10 -19.58
N ARG A 186 6.34 -18.14 -20.38
CA ARG A 186 7.43 -19.09 -20.22
C ARG A 186 8.34 -18.97 -21.44
N ALA A 187 9.53 -18.43 -21.22
CA ALA A 187 10.50 -18.18 -22.27
C ALA A 187 11.83 -18.86 -21.90
N TYR A 188 12.48 -19.45 -22.90
CA TYR A 188 13.83 -19.96 -22.80
C TYR A 188 14.67 -19.42 -23.96
N ASP A 189 15.84 -18.89 -23.63
CA ASP A 189 16.83 -18.32 -24.55
C ASP A 189 16.26 -17.32 -25.58
N CYS A 190 15.35 -16.46 -25.13
CA CYS A 190 14.81 -15.37 -25.92
C CYS A 190 14.44 -14.19 -25.03
N LEU A 191 14.33 -13.02 -25.66
CA LEU A 191 13.81 -11.79 -25.09
C LEU A 191 12.55 -11.39 -25.83
N TYR A 192 11.72 -10.55 -25.24
CA TYR A 192 10.48 -10.12 -25.88
C TYR A 192 10.08 -8.70 -25.52
N ASP A 193 9.35 -8.09 -26.44
CA ASP A 193 8.60 -6.86 -26.20
C ASP A 193 7.11 -7.19 -26.07
N ILE A 194 6.40 -6.45 -25.23
CA ILE A 194 4.96 -6.62 -25.04
C ILE A 194 4.28 -5.29 -25.27
N ILE A 195 3.28 -5.30 -26.15
CA ILE A 195 2.48 -4.15 -26.53
C ILE A 195 1.02 -4.54 -26.34
N LEU A 196 0.27 -3.79 -25.52
CA LEU A 196 -1.17 -3.98 -25.32
C LEU A 196 -1.92 -2.74 -25.76
N ASN A 197 -2.87 -2.88 -26.67
CA ASN A 197 -3.65 -1.76 -27.23
C ASN A 197 -2.78 -0.64 -27.81
N GLY A 198 -1.63 -1.01 -28.39
CA GLY A 198 -0.64 -0.05 -28.89
C GLY A 198 0.17 0.67 -27.81
N ILE A 199 0.05 0.28 -26.53
CA ILE A 199 0.85 0.78 -25.41
C ILE A 199 2.00 -0.19 -25.14
N ILE A 200 3.23 0.30 -25.13
CA ILE A 200 4.40 -0.52 -24.81
C ILE A 200 4.44 -0.78 -23.30
N ILE A 201 4.29 -2.05 -22.91
CA ILE A 201 4.41 -2.49 -21.51
C ILE A 201 5.89 -2.66 -21.14
N THR A 202 6.67 -3.24 -22.03
CA THR A 202 8.09 -3.54 -21.81
C THR A 202 8.79 -3.89 -23.12
N GLU A 203 10.10 -3.76 -23.13
CA GLU A 203 10.96 -4.09 -24.26
C GLU A 203 12.14 -4.94 -23.82
N SER A 204 12.50 -5.92 -24.67
CA SER A 204 13.69 -6.77 -24.52
C SER A 204 13.87 -7.36 -23.12
N THR A 205 12.80 -7.87 -22.54
CA THR A 205 12.79 -8.42 -21.18
C THR A 205 12.72 -9.95 -21.17
N ASN A 206 12.94 -10.53 -19.99
CA ASN A 206 12.74 -11.94 -19.66
C ASN A 206 11.79 -12.15 -18.46
N ILE A 207 11.12 -11.10 -17.98
CA ILE A 207 10.16 -11.13 -16.87
C ILE A 207 8.95 -12.00 -17.24
N THR A 208 8.59 -12.95 -16.39
CA THR A 208 7.59 -13.99 -16.72
C THR A 208 6.14 -13.62 -16.43
N GLU A 209 5.87 -12.54 -15.71
CA GLU A 209 4.52 -12.16 -15.26
C GLU A 209 4.29 -10.66 -15.42
N PHE A 210 3.17 -10.26 -16.03
CA PHE A 210 2.78 -8.85 -16.17
C PHE A 210 1.32 -8.63 -15.80
N ASN A 211 1.05 -7.60 -15.00
CA ASN A 211 -0.31 -7.11 -14.75
C ASN A 211 -0.80 -6.30 -15.96
N LEU A 212 -1.88 -6.77 -16.57
CA LEU A 212 -2.46 -6.18 -17.78
C LEU A 212 -3.56 -5.18 -17.49
N ASN A 213 -4.20 -5.20 -16.31
CA ASN A 213 -5.39 -4.37 -16.00
C ASN A 213 -5.14 -2.90 -16.31
N ASN A 214 -3.95 -2.43 -15.95
CA ASN A 214 -3.48 -1.12 -16.30
C ASN A 214 -3.63 -0.87 -17.81
N TYR A 215 -3.08 -1.69 -18.69
CA TYR A 215 -2.97 -1.36 -20.12
C TYR A 215 -4.24 -1.67 -20.94
N ILE A 216 -5.31 -2.14 -20.29
CA ILE A 216 -6.58 -2.42 -20.95
C ILE A 216 -7.36 -1.10 -21.13
N THR A 217 -7.64 -0.74 -22.39
CA THR A 217 -8.29 0.53 -22.75
C THR A 217 -9.79 0.40 -23.04
N GLY A 218 -10.31 -0.81 -23.09
CA GLY A 218 -11.71 -1.09 -23.37
C GLY A 218 -12.06 -2.59 -23.30
N PRO A 219 -13.31 -2.94 -23.63
CA PRO A 219 -13.81 -4.32 -23.51
C PRO A 219 -13.13 -5.28 -24.49
N ASN A 220 -12.60 -4.80 -25.60
CA ASN A 220 -11.82 -5.60 -26.53
C ASN A 220 -10.38 -5.11 -26.46
N SER A 221 -9.43 -6.02 -26.26
CA SER A 221 -8.02 -5.70 -26.19
C SER A 221 -7.21 -6.52 -27.18
N SER A 222 -6.19 -5.89 -27.77
CA SER A 222 -5.25 -6.52 -28.69
C SER A 222 -3.85 -6.51 -28.10
N ILE A 223 -3.24 -7.69 -28.01
CA ILE A 223 -1.88 -7.87 -27.53
C ILE A 223 -0.96 -8.28 -28.68
N LYS A 224 0.21 -7.65 -28.74
CA LYS A 224 1.30 -7.99 -29.65
C LYS A 224 2.54 -8.30 -28.83
N ILE A 225 3.14 -9.46 -29.11
CA ILE A 225 4.39 -9.90 -28.50
C ILE A 225 5.43 -10.08 -29.60
N ILE A 226 6.57 -9.41 -29.46
CA ILE A 226 7.69 -9.50 -30.41
C ILE A 226 8.82 -10.26 -29.74
N VAL A 227 9.01 -11.52 -30.11
CA VAL A 227 10.04 -12.39 -29.54
C VAL A 227 11.32 -12.29 -30.37
N LYS A 228 12.46 -12.13 -29.70
CA LYS A 228 13.78 -11.87 -30.27
C LYS A 228 14.79 -12.91 -29.75
N PRO A 229 15.78 -13.31 -30.56
CA PRO A 229 16.90 -14.11 -30.07
C PRO A 229 17.59 -13.43 -28.89
N SER A 230 17.99 -14.21 -27.88
CA SER A 230 18.77 -13.70 -26.76
C SER A 230 20.14 -13.22 -27.26
N LYS A 231 20.52 -12.00 -26.87
CA LYS A 231 21.85 -11.45 -27.16
C LYS A 231 22.90 -11.85 -26.13
N ILE A 232 22.53 -12.62 -25.10
CA ILE A 232 23.42 -12.97 -23.98
C ILE A 232 24.67 -13.74 -24.46
N GLU A 233 24.60 -14.40 -25.62
CA GLU A 233 25.75 -15.08 -26.25
C GLU A 233 26.24 -14.42 -27.55
N GLY A 234 25.80 -13.19 -27.88
CA GLY A 234 26.10 -12.56 -29.17
C GLY A 234 25.46 -13.27 -30.39
N SER A 235 24.65 -14.30 -30.14
CA SER A 235 23.91 -15.03 -31.16
C SER A 235 22.89 -14.13 -31.85
N LYS A 236 22.83 -14.23 -33.18
CA LYS A 236 21.80 -13.59 -34.01
C LYS A 236 20.62 -14.52 -34.29
N THR A 237 20.63 -15.72 -33.71
CA THR A 237 19.66 -16.79 -33.96
C THR A 237 19.14 -17.39 -32.67
N PHE A 238 17.89 -17.84 -32.69
CA PHE A 238 17.35 -18.68 -31.64
C PHE A 238 18.15 -19.99 -31.55
N ASN A 239 18.51 -20.39 -30.34
CA ASN A 239 19.07 -21.71 -30.05
C ASN A 239 18.05 -22.80 -30.39
N GLU A 240 18.51 -24.01 -30.70
CA GLU A 240 17.68 -25.20 -30.93
C GLU A 240 16.72 -25.50 -29.77
N GLN A 241 17.06 -25.07 -28.56
CA GLN A 241 16.23 -25.23 -27.36
C GLN A 241 15.30 -24.03 -27.09
N ALA A 242 15.38 -22.95 -27.88
CA ALA A 242 14.60 -21.75 -27.64
C ALA A 242 13.10 -22.04 -27.71
N TYR A 243 12.37 -21.54 -26.72
CA TYR A 243 10.95 -21.84 -26.53
C TYR A 243 10.23 -20.61 -26.01
N PHE A 244 8.99 -20.45 -26.46
CA PHE A 244 8.12 -19.38 -25.99
C PHE A 244 6.69 -19.85 -25.82
N SER A 245 6.09 -19.48 -24.69
CA SER A 245 4.68 -19.65 -24.44
C SER A 245 4.14 -18.45 -23.68
N ALA A 246 2.95 -18.00 -24.07
CA ALA A 246 2.28 -16.88 -23.44
C ALA A 246 0.78 -17.16 -23.31
N THR A 247 0.25 -16.90 -22.12
CA THR A 247 -1.17 -17.09 -21.79
C THR A 247 -1.64 -15.95 -20.89
N ILE A 248 -2.80 -15.38 -21.21
CA ILE A 248 -3.50 -14.46 -20.33
C ILE A 248 -4.40 -15.28 -19.40
N ILE A 249 -4.29 -15.04 -18.10
CA ILE A 249 -5.14 -15.66 -17.08
C ILE A 249 -5.87 -14.59 -16.28
N ASN A 250 -7.00 -14.95 -15.66
CA ASN A 250 -7.59 -14.18 -14.59
C ASN A 250 -7.09 -14.73 -13.25
N LYS A 251 -6.20 -13.99 -12.56
CA LYS A 251 -5.60 -14.43 -11.29
C LYS A 251 -6.61 -14.54 -10.14
N SER A 252 -7.77 -13.89 -10.25
CA SER A 252 -8.82 -13.96 -9.21
C SER A 252 -9.48 -15.35 -9.14
N ASN A 253 -9.54 -16.08 -10.25
CA ASN A 253 -10.15 -17.42 -10.32
C ASN A 253 -9.24 -18.49 -10.97
N ASN A 254 -8.01 -18.11 -11.35
CA ASN A 254 -7.03 -18.94 -12.07
C ASN A 254 -7.51 -19.51 -13.41
N GLU A 255 -8.53 -18.91 -14.03
CA GLU A 255 -9.02 -19.36 -15.33
C GLU A 255 -8.19 -18.78 -16.49
N PRO A 256 -7.86 -19.59 -17.52
CA PRO A 256 -7.25 -19.07 -18.74
C PRO A 256 -8.26 -18.22 -19.51
N VAL A 257 -7.82 -17.02 -19.89
CA VAL A 257 -8.61 -16.07 -20.69
C VAL A 257 -8.27 -16.22 -22.17
N GLN A 258 -6.97 -16.29 -22.50
CA GLN A 258 -6.50 -16.43 -23.87
C GLN A 258 -5.12 -17.09 -23.91
N GLU A 259 -5.00 -18.22 -24.61
CA GLU A 259 -3.68 -18.75 -25.00
C GLU A 259 -3.20 -18.00 -26.25
N ILE A 260 -2.05 -17.34 -26.16
CA ILE A 260 -1.49 -16.56 -27.28
C ILE A 260 -0.66 -17.49 -28.15
N VAL A 261 0.25 -18.24 -27.53
CA VAL A 261 1.17 -19.12 -28.23
C VAL A 261 1.79 -20.14 -27.29
N ARG A 262 2.19 -21.28 -27.86
CA ARG A 262 3.09 -22.27 -27.27
C ARG A 262 3.92 -22.94 -28.35
N THR A 263 5.19 -22.53 -28.53
CA THR A 263 6.01 -23.03 -29.64
C THR A 263 7.51 -23.02 -29.34
N ALA A 264 8.24 -23.91 -30.02
CA ALA A 264 9.68 -23.79 -30.18
C ALA A 264 10.00 -22.64 -31.16
N LEU A 265 11.13 -21.97 -30.95
CA LEU A 265 11.60 -20.87 -31.77
C LEU A 265 12.82 -21.32 -32.59
N ASN A 266 12.92 -20.84 -33.83
CA ASN A 266 14.07 -21.11 -34.69
C ASN A 266 14.35 -19.94 -35.65
N GLY A 267 15.55 -19.93 -36.23
CA GLY A 267 15.97 -18.92 -37.19
C GLY A 267 16.56 -17.66 -36.56
N SER A 268 16.79 -16.63 -37.39
CA SER A 268 17.45 -15.37 -37.00
C SER A 268 16.52 -14.18 -36.81
N ASN A 269 15.27 -14.31 -37.24
CA ASN A 269 14.35 -13.17 -37.32
C ASN A 269 13.47 -13.12 -36.08
N SER A 270 13.13 -11.91 -35.63
CA SER A 270 12.11 -11.75 -34.60
C SER A 270 10.78 -12.34 -35.05
N ILE A 271 10.06 -12.98 -34.13
CA ILE A 271 8.77 -13.60 -34.37
C ILE A 271 7.70 -12.75 -33.68
N VAL A 272 6.63 -12.45 -34.40
CA VAL A 272 5.53 -11.62 -33.89
C VAL A 272 4.30 -12.49 -33.65
N PHE A 273 3.79 -12.47 -32.43
CA PHE A 273 2.52 -13.07 -32.05
C PHE A 273 1.51 -11.97 -31.78
N ASN A 274 0.30 -12.13 -32.31
CA ASN A 274 -0.82 -11.24 -32.04
C ASN A 274 -1.99 -12.06 -31.52
N ALA A 275 -2.70 -11.52 -30.54
CA ALA A 275 -3.94 -12.10 -30.05
C ALA A 275 -4.92 -10.99 -29.65
N GLU A 276 -6.20 -11.32 -29.63
CA GLU A 276 -7.26 -10.46 -29.11
C GLU A 276 -7.97 -11.19 -27.98
N PHE A 277 -8.44 -10.44 -26.98
CA PHE A 277 -9.23 -10.98 -25.88
C PHE A 277 -10.24 -9.95 -25.38
N ASN A 278 -11.32 -10.45 -24.79
CA ASN A 278 -12.35 -9.61 -24.20
C ASN A 278 -12.09 -9.41 -22.71
N SER A 279 -12.02 -8.16 -22.29
CA SER A 279 -11.96 -7.75 -20.89
C SER A 279 -13.35 -7.55 -20.32
N THR A 280 -13.54 -8.01 -19.08
CA THR A 280 -14.73 -7.77 -18.27
C THR A 280 -14.46 -6.79 -17.13
N LEU A 281 -13.41 -5.96 -17.27
CA LEU A 281 -13.11 -4.92 -16.28
C LEU A 281 -14.34 -4.02 -16.09
N PRO A 282 -14.76 -3.78 -14.83
CA PRO A 282 -15.89 -2.90 -14.53
C PRO A 282 -15.52 -1.42 -14.63
N TYR A 283 -14.23 -1.11 -14.77
CA TYR A 283 -13.68 0.24 -14.81
C TYR A 283 -12.55 0.31 -15.85
N TYR A 284 -12.51 1.39 -16.62
CA TYR A 284 -11.42 1.70 -17.55
C TYR A 284 -10.87 3.10 -17.21
N PRO A 285 -9.53 3.27 -17.18
CA PRO A 285 -8.87 4.55 -16.92
C PRO A 285 -9.42 5.72 -17.75
N ILE A 286 -9.55 6.88 -17.11
CA ILE A 286 -10.13 8.07 -17.74
C ILE A 286 -9.25 8.59 -18.87
N ALA A 287 -7.92 8.38 -18.79
CA ALA A 287 -7.01 8.80 -19.85
C ALA A 287 -7.32 8.10 -21.18
N TRP A 288 -7.85 6.88 -21.14
CA TRP A 288 -8.23 6.11 -22.33
C TRP A 288 -9.49 6.67 -22.98
N THR A 289 -10.47 6.99 -22.13
CA THR A 289 -11.81 7.38 -22.57
C THR A 289 -11.89 8.86 -22.94
N ASP A 290 -11.20 9.73 -22.19
CA ASP A 290 -11.33 11.20 -22.28
C ASP A 290 -10.02 11.93 -22.60
N GLY A 291 -8.97 11.23 -23.02
CA GLY A 291 -7.74 11.83 -23.51
C GLY A 291 -7.88 12.54 -24.87
N VAL A 292 -7.26 13.70 -25.02
CA VAL A 292 -7.12 14.41 -26.31
C VAL A 292 -5.96 13.80 -27.10
N ASN A 293 -6.10 13.67 -28.43
CA ASN A 293 -4.99 13.28 -29.31
C ASN A 293 -3.95 14.42 -29.41
N LEU A 294 -2.71 14.13 -28.98
CA LEU A 294 -1.60 15.07 -28.83
C LEU A 294 -0.64 15.11 -30.02
N ILE A 295 -0.80 14.26 -31.05
CA ILE A 295 0.16 14.12 -32.17
C ILE A 295 0.42 15.46 -32.86
N ASN A 296 -0.60 16.31 -32.95
CA ASN A 296 -0.51 17.61 -33.65
C ASN A 296 -0.32 18.80 -32.70
N ASP A 297 -0.08 18.57 -31.40
CA ASP A 297 0.14 19.64 -30.44
C ASP A 297 1.57 20.19 -30.56
N LYS A 298 1.68 21.39 -31.13
CA LYS A 298 2.96 22.06 -31.37
C LYS A 298 3.67 22.51 -30.07
N ASN A 299 2.92 22.65 -28.97
CA ASN A 299 3.43 23.13 -27.69
C ASN A 299 3.62 21.98 -26.69
N LEU A 300 3.58 20.74 -27.16
CA LEU A 300 3.56 19.57 -26.29
C LEU A 300 4.80 19.45 -25.41
N LYS A 301 5.99 19.72 -25.97
CA LYS A 301 7.24 19.70 -25.18
C LYS A 301 7.22 20.73 -24.05
N ASP A 302 6.71 21.93 -24.30
CA ASP A 302 6.60 22.97 -23.28
C ASP A 302 5.61 22.58 -22.18
N LYS A 303 4.50 21.94 -22.54
CA LYS A 303 3.53 21.41 -21.56
C LYS A 303 4.14 20.30 -20.68
N VAL A 304 4.94 19.41 -21.27
CA VAL A 304 5.66 18.37 -20.52
C VAL A 304 6.59 19.01 -19.50
N ILE A 305 7.43 19.96 -19.94
CA ILE A 305 8.36 20.68 -19.05
C ILE A 305 7.58 21.40 -17.94
N ALA A 306 6.47 22.07 -18.27
CA ALA A 306 5.66 22.79 -17.30
C ALA A 306 5.06 21.87 -16.22
N LEU A 307 4.59 20.67 -16.59
CA LEU A 307 4.07 19.69 -15.63
C LEU A 307 5.16 19.20 -14.67
N TYR A 308 6.32 18.80 -15.19
CA TYR A 308 7.42 18.33 -14.35
C TYR A 308 8.04 19.46 -13.51
N ASP A 309 8.09 20.69 -14.02
CA ASP A 309 8.51 21.86 -13.25
C ASP A 309 7.53 22.16 -12.10
N LYS A 310 6.21 22.06 -12.36
CA LYS A 310 5.17 22.18 -11.33
C LYS A 310 5.34 21.12 -10.24
N LEU A 311 5.62 19.87 -10.61
CA LEU A 311 5.94 18.79 -9.66
C LEU A 311 7.21 19.10 -8.84
N GLY A 312 8.29 19.49 -9.52
CA GLY A 312 9.55 19.84 -8.89
C GLY A 312 9.40 20.94 -7.83
N LYS A 313 8.66 22.01 -8.19
CA LYS A 313 8.33 23.12 -7.29
C LYS A 313 7.47 22.67 -6.11
N ALA A 314 6.43 21.87 -6.34
CA ALA A 314 5.55 21.38 -5.28
C ALA A 314 6.33 20.57 -4.22
N ILE A 315 7.20 19.66 -4.67
CA ILE A 315 8.04 18.84 -3.80
C ILE A 315 9.01 19.70 -2.98
N LEU A 316 9.76 20.60 -3.62
CA LEU A 316 10.71 21.46 -2.87
C LEU A 316 10.01 22.45 -1.94
N ALA A 317 8.84 22.97 -2.34
CA ALA A 317 8.04 23.87 -1.52
C ALA A 317 7.26 23.16 -0.41
N LYS A 318 7.34 21.83 -0.32
CA LYS A 318 6.61 21.03 0.68
C LYS A 318 5.07 21.18 0.55
N ASP A 319 4.60 21.48 -0.66
CA ASP A 319 3.19 21.73 -0.97
C ASP A 319 2.42 20.41 -1.13
N LYS A 320 1.90 19.90 -0.01
CA LYS A 320 1.15 18.64 0.04
C LYS A 320 -0.08 18.64 -0.85
N GLN A 321 -0.75 19.79 -1.02
CA GLN A 321 -1.96 19.86 -1.84
C GLN A 321 -1.60 19.78 -3.32
N ALA A 322 -0.57 20.51 -3.75
CA ALA A 322 -0.11 20.42 -5.14
C ALA A 322 0.40 19.02 -5.50
N ILE A 323 1.10 18.33 -4.57
CA ILE A 323 1.52 16.94 -4.76
C ILE A 323 0.30 16.02 -4.91
N ASN A 324 -0.69 16.15 -4.02
CA ASN A 324 -1.95 15.43 -4.12
C ASN A 324 -2.60 15.66 -5.50
N ASP A 325 -2.76 16.89 -5.94
CA ASP A 325 -3.46 17.21 -7.18
C ASP A 325 -2.75 16.66 -8.43
N ILE A 326 -1.41 16.53 -8.38
CA ILE A 326 -0.61 15.96 -9.46
C ILE A 326 -0.74 14.44 -9.54
N PHE A 327 -0.71 13.74 -8.40
CA PHE A 327 -0.65 12.27 -8.38
C PHE A 327 -1.98 11.57 -8.10
N TYR A 328 -3.00 12.28 -7.59
CA TYR A 328 -4.25 11.67 -7.14
C TYR A 328 -4.89 10.79 -8.21
N GLN A 329 -5.00 11.29 -9.45
CA GLN A 329 -5.64 10.53 -10.52
C GLN A 329 -4.85 9.26 -10.87
N LYS A 330 -3.52 9.35 -10.97
CA LYS A 330 -2.66 8.19 -11.24
C LYS A 330 -2.87 7.11 -10.17
N ASP A 331 -2.71 7.48 -8.90
CA ASP A 331 -2.73 6.51 -7.80
C ASP A 331 -4.15 5.96 -7.57
N PHE A 332 -5.18 6.80 -7.72
CA PHE A 332 -6.58 6.36 -7.71
C PHE A 332 -6.84 5.30 -8.78
N GLU A 333 -6.44 5.53 -10.03
CA GLU A 333 -6.72 4.58 -11.11
C GLU A 333 -5.93 3.28 -10.98
N MET A 334 -4.68 3.35 -10.54
CA MET A 334 -3.87 2.17 -10.28
C MET A 334 -4.53 1.28 -9.20
N GLN A 335 -4.89 1.86 -8.05
CA GLN A 335 -5.57 1.12 -6.99
C GLN A 335 -6.98 0.65 -7.40
N GLN A 336 -7.73 1.47 -8.16
CA GLN A 336 -9.06 1.09 -8.64
C GLN A 336 -9.03 -0.10 -9.59
N LEU A 337 -8.00 -0.20 -10.43
CA LEU A 337 -7.81 -1.31 -11.37
C LEU A 337 -7.31 -2.60 -10.71
N ASP A 338 -6.56 -2.47 -9.61
CA ASP A 338 -6.12 -3.61 -8.81
C ASP A 338 -7.13 -4.04 -7.74
N PHE A 339 -8.22 -3.25 -7.61
CA PHE A 339 -9.25 -3.36 -6.58
C PHE A 339 -8.65 -3.31 -5.18
N ASP A 340 -7.62 -2.48 -5.00
CA ASP A 340 -6.87 -2.38 -3.77
C ASP A 340 -7.59 -1.48 -2.76
N THR A 341 -8.26 -2.10 -1.79
CA THR A 341 -8.90 -1.41 -0.66
C THR A 341 -8.02 -1.39 0.58
N ASN A 342 -6.74 -1.76 0.48
CA ASN A 342 -5.82 -1.76 1.60
C ASN A 342 -5.32 -0.34 1.88
N PHE A 343 -5.61 0.17 3.07
CA PHE A 343 -5.13 1.48 3.51
C PHE A 343 -3.60 1.58 3.57
N GLU A 344 -2.89 0.47 3.80
CA GLU A 344 -1.42 0.47 3.85
C GLU A 344 -0.83 0.84 2.50
N THR A 345 -1.42 0.38 1.38
CA THR A 345 -0.94 0.74 0.04
C THR A 345 -1.02 2.25 -0.17
N ALA A 346 -2.20 2.85 0.01
CA ALA A 346 -2.41 4.29 -0.19
C ALA A 346 -1.48 5.15 0.68
N ARG A 347 -1.19 4.70 1.92
CA ARG A 347 -0.29 5.43 2.82
C ARG A 347 1.17 5.27 2.44
N ASN A 348 1.60 4.07 2.07
CA ASN A 348 2.97 3.84 1.64
C ASN A 348 3.30 4.67 0.38
N GLU A 349 2.38 4.77 -0.57
CA GLU A 349 2.52 5.62 -1.75
C GLU A 349 2.62 7.10 -1.37
N TRP A 350 1.73 7.58 -0.51
CA TRP A 350 1.80 8.95 -0.01
C TRP A 350 3.11 9.26 0.73
N GLU A 351 3.54 8.36 1.61
CA GLU A 351 4.77 8.49 2.38
C GLU A 351 6.02 8.44 1.51
N ALA A 352 5.99 7.72 0.38
CA ALA A 352 7.07 7.75 -0.61
C ALA A 352 7.24 9.17 -1.19
N TYR A 353 6.15 9.89 -1.50
CA TYR A 353 6.25 11.29 -1.94
C TYR A 353 6.76 12.21 -0.82
N LEU A 354 6.32 12.00 0.43
CA LEU A 354 6.82 12.75 1.57
C LEU A 354 8.31 12.50 1.83
N ALA A 355 8.81 11.29 1.59
CA ALA A 355 10.22 10.95 1.73
C ALA A 355 11.09 11.71 0.71
N ILE A 356 10.59 11.91 -0.52
CA ILE A 356 11.28 12.71 -1.54
C ILE A 356 11.33 14.17 -1.13
N GLN A 357 10.20 14.69 -0.64
CA GLN A 357 10.07 16.05 -0.12
C GLN A 357 11.02 16.35 1.04
N THR A 358 11.25 15.39 1.94
CA THR A 358 12.17 15.57 3.08
C THR A 358 13.62 15.40 2.70
N SER A 359 13.92 14.54 1.71
CA SER A 359 15.29 14.17 1.35
C SER A 359 15.90 15.09 0.29
N SER A 360 15.08 15.81 -0.49
CA SER A 360 15.54 16.57 -1.66
C SER A 360 15.72 18.06 -1.34
N TYR A 361 16.78 18.66 -1.89
CA TYR A 361 17.04 20.10 -1.80
C TYR A 361 17.04 20.82 -3.16
N LYS A 362 17.05 20.07 -4.27
CA LYS A 362 16.92 20.60 -5.64
C LYS A 362 16.27 19.58 -6.56
N TYR A 363 15.78 20.03 -7.71
CA TYR A 363 15.44 19.17 -8.85
C TYR A 363 16.11 19.69 -10.13
N THR A 364 16.25 18.81 -11.11
CA THR A 364 16.63 19.16 -12.48
C THR A 364 15.71 18.47 -13.47
N LEU A 365 15.48 19.13 -14.61
CA LEU A 365 14.66 18.60 -15.71
C LEU A 365 15.54 18.22 -16.90
N ALA A 366 15.07 17.23 -17.67
CA ALA A 366 15.58 16.95 -19.02
C ALA A 366 15.14 18.06 -19.98
N ASN A 367 16.06 18.57 -20.80
CA ASN A 367 15.75 19.57 -21.82
C ASN A 367 15.72 18.97 -23.23
N ASP A 368 16.45 17.87 -23.45
CA ASP A 368 16.41 17.12 -24.70
C ASP A 368 15.74 15.76 -24.47
N PHE A 369 14.57 15.58 -25.05
CA PHE A 369 13.79 14.36 -24.94
C PHE A 369 12.96 14.11 -26.20
N GLU A 370 12.68 12.84 -26.43
CA GLU A 370 11.71 12.37 -27.41
C GLU A 370 10.36 12.09 -26.76
N ILE A 371 9.31 12.19 -27.58
CA ILE A 371 7.94 11.88 -27.17
C ILE A 371 7.50 10.68 -27.98
N GLU A 372 7.11 9.62 -27.28
CA GLU A 372 6.45 8.48 -27.86
C GLU A 372 4.95 8.60 -27.69
N PHE A 373 4.21 8.47 -28.79
CA PHE A 373 2.76 8.52 -28.79
C PHE A 373 2.18 7.12 -28.68
N ASN A 374 1.34 6.93 -27.68
CA ASN A 374 0.65 5.68 -27.39
C ASN A 374 -0.87 5.87 -27.55
N ASP A 375 -1.62 4.78 -27.71
CA ASP A 375 -3.09 4.77 -27.86
C ASP A 375 -3.65 5.83 -28.84
N GLY A 376 -3.14 5.80 -30.08
CA GLY A 376 -3.57 6.75 -31.12
C GLY A 376 -3.23 8.22 -30.84
N GLY A 377 -2.26 8.48 -29.94
CA GLY A 377 -1.79 9.81 -29.58
C GLY A 377 -2.45 10.41 -28.35
N LYS A 378 -3.35 9.69 -27.67
CA LYS A 378 -3.97 10.17 -26.42
C LYS A 378 -3.02 10.14 -25.23
N LEU A 379 -2.05 9.24 -25.30
CA LEU A 379 -0.98 9.10 -24.35
C LEU A 379 0.34 9.54 -24.93
N ILE A 380 1.17 10.05 -24.03
CA ILE A 380 2.59 10.19 -24.30
C ILE A 380 3.44 9.60 -23.19
N TYR A 381 4.57 9.03 -23.60
CA TYR A 381 5.70 8.77 -22.72
C TYR A 381 6.90 9.55 -23.25
N THR A 382 7.79 9.95 -22.35
CA THR A 382 8.95 10.77 -22.69
C THR A 382 10.23 10.00 -22.51
N TYR A 383 11.17 10.12 -23.44
CA TYR A 383 12.48 9.49 -23.32
C TYR A 383 13.54 10.59 -23.25
N ALA A 384 14.04 10.86 -22.03
CA ALA A 384 15.11 11.81 -21.81
C ALA A 384 16.39 11.34 -22.50
N LYS A 385 17.07 12.25 -23.22
CA LYS A 385 18.33 11.97 -23.91
C LYS A 385 19.52 12.55 -23.18
N ASP A 386 19.33 13.66 -22.48
CA ASP A 386 20.36 14.38 -21.73
C ASP A 386 20.41 14.00 -20.24
N LYS A 387 19.48 13.16 -19.79
CA LYS A 387 19.28 12.72 -18.40
C LYS A 387 18.80 11.27 -18.35
N SER A 388 18.82 10.67 -17.15
CA SER A 388 18.23 9.35 -16.94
C SER A 388 16.70 9.36 -17.05
N ASP A 389 16.08 10.47 -16.64
CA ASP A 389 14.63 10.63 -16.55
C ASP A 389 14.24 12.10 -16.72
N MET A 390 12.95 12.36 -16.91
CA MET A 390 12.43 13.72 -17.13
C MET A 390 12.65 14.66 -15.94
N ILE A 391 12.50 14.18 -14.72
CA ILE A 391 12.85 14.92 -13.50
C ILE A 391 13.73 14.09 -12.59
N ILE A 392 14.75 14.74 -12.04
CA ILE A 392 15.66 14.16 -11.05
C ILE A 392 15.65 15.06 -9.82
N PHE A 393 15.24 14.52 -8.69
CA PHE A 393 15.36 15.13 -7.37
C PHE A 393 16.71 14.73 -6.74
N THR A 394 17.43 15.71 -6.17
CA THR A 394 18.73 15.49 -5.54
C THR A 394 18.73 15.92 -4.08
N GLY A 395 19.26 15.03 -3.25
CA GLY A 395 19.47 15.17 -1.82
C GLY A 395 20.90 14.80 -1.40
N LYS A 396 21.21 14.86 -0.10
CA LYS A 396 22.53 14.43 0.42
C LYS A 396 22.57 12.90 0.44
N GLY A 397 23.27 12.30 -0.53
CA GLY A 397 23.32 10.84 -0.67
C GLY A 397 22.00 10.22 -1.16
N TYR A 398 21.14 11.05 -1.78
CA TYR A 398 19.82 10.66 -2.22
C TYR A 398 19.57 11.20 -3.63
N ASN A 399 19.05 10.35 -4.52
CA ASN A 399 18.48 10.77 -5.79
C ASN A 399 17.19 9.98 -6.02
N ALA A 400 16.14 10.67 -6.48
CA ALA A 400 14.93 10.04 -6.97
C ALA A 400 14.63 10.57 -8.36
N THR A 401 14.18 9.69 -9.26
CA THR A 401 13.91 10.04 -10.64
C THR A 401 12.49 9.66 -11.01
N PHE A 402 11.86 10.44 -11.90
CA PHE A 402 10.52 10.16 -12.36
C PHE A 402 10.36 10.40 -13.85
N ASN A 403 9.61 9.50 -14.45
CA ASN A 403 9.17 9.58 -15.82
C ASN A 403 7.89 8.77 -15.99
N HIS A 404 6.82 9.45 -16.35
CA HIS A 404 5.46 8.94 -16.32
C HIS A 404 4.80 9.04 -17.69
N TYR A 405 3.81 8.17 -17.92
CA TYR A 405 2.81 8.38 -18.94
C TYR A 405 1.95 9.59 -18.58
N LEU A 406 1.74 10.44 -19.59
CA LEU A 406 0.99 11.67 -19.48
C LEU A 406 -0.17 11.66 -20.47
N TYR A 407 -1.23 12.37 -20.11
CA TYR A 407 -2.37 12.63 -20.98
C TYR A 407 -2.88 14.05 -20.79
N GLN A 408 -3.62 14.56 -21.77
CA GLN A 408 -4.39 15.80 -21.62
C GLN A 408 -5.88 15.46 -21.53
N PRO A 409 -6.53 15.75 -20.39
CA PRO A 409 -7.99 15.59 -20.27
C PRO A 409 -8.73 16.49 -21.27
N LYS A 410 -9.83 15.99 -21.82
CA LYS A 410 -10.73 16.80 -22.64
C LYS A 410 -11.23 18.04 -21.89
N GLY A 411 -11.15 19.20 -22.52
CA GLY A 411 -11.54 20.48 -21.91
C GLY A 411 -10.48 21.11 -21.00
N SER A 412 -9.32 20.45 -20.81
CA SER A 412 -8.14 21.01 -20.14
C SER A 412 -7.06 21.35 -21.16
N ASN A 413 -6.22 22.35 -20.84
CA ASN A 413 -4.97 22.64 -21.55
C ASN A 413 -3.73 22.12 -20.81
N GLU A 414 -3.90 21.60 -19.59
CA GLU A 414 -2.83 21.05 -18.78
C GLU A 414 -2.71 19.53 -18.96
N LEU A 415 -1.47 19.05 -19.06
CA LEU A 415 -1.14 17.62 -18.97
C LEU A 415 -1.30 17.14 -17.53
N LYS A 416 -1.62 15.86 -17.37
CA LYS A 416 -1.68 15.16 -16.09
C LYS A 416 -0.86 13.87 -16.16
N ILE A 417 -0.32 13.47 -15.01
CA ILE A 417 0.31 12.17 -14.81
C ILE A 417 -0.79 11.12 -14.72
N ILE A 418 -0.62 9.99 -15.42
CA ILE A 418 -1.53 8.86 -15.30
C ILE A 418 -0.85 7.55 -14.93
N ARG A 419 0.46 7.36 -15.21
CA ARG A 419 1.25 6.17 -14.79
C ARG A 419 2.72 6.43 -14.61
#